data_AF-A0A380VBK6-F1
#
_entry.id   AF-A0A380VBK6-F1
#
_cell.length_a   1.000
_cell.length_b   1.000
_cell.length_c   1.000
_cell.angle_alpha   90.00
_cell.angle_beta   90.00
_cell.angle_gamma   90.00
#
_symmetry.space_group_name_H-M   'P 1'
#
loop_
_entity.id
_entity.type
_entity.pdbx_description
1 polymer ?
#
loop_
_entity_poly.entity_id
_entity_poly.type
_entity_poly.pdbx_seq_one_letter_code
_entity_poly.pdbx_strand_id
1 'polypeptide(L)'
;MADLDDIKDGKDFGLAQSQTNRAFYLKGAGALDLGMQSRLANIFNPKTGKTIMLAFDHGYFQGPTTGLERIDLHIVPLFAYTDVYARYFT
;
A
#
# COMPACT_ATOMS: atom_id res chain seq x y z
N MET A 1 3.00 -2.47 57.87
CA MET A 1 2.77 -3.20 56.61
C MET A 1 3.50 -2.42 55.53
N ALA A 2 4.70 -2.88 55.18
CA ALA A 2 5.32 -2.48 53.92
C ALA A 2 4.55 -3.15 52.78
N ASP A 3 4.51 -2.52 51.62
CA ASP A 3 4.14 -3.12 50.32
C ASP A 3 2.71 -2.91 49.77
N LEU A 4 2.13 -1.70 49.92
CA LEU A 4 0.88 -1.36 49.20
C LEU A 4 0.90 -0.01 48.46
N ASP A 5 1.87 0.86 48.73
CA ASP A 5 1.96 2.20 48.09
C ASP A 5 2.84 2.22 46.83
N ASP A 6 3.56 1.13 46.51
CA ASP A 6 4.57 1.08 45.44
C ASP A 6 4.11 0.32 44.17
N ILE A 7 2.81 -0.03 44.08
CA ILE A 7 2.25 -0.86 42.98
C ILE A 7 1.31 -0.05 42.06
N LYS A 8 1.29 1.27 42.18
CA LYS A 8 0.53 2.13 41.26
C LYS A 8 1.48 2.86 40.33
N ASP A 9 1.19 2.77 39.04
CA ASP A 9 1.69 3.68 37.99
C ASP A 9 2.96 3.29 37.23
N GLY A 10 3.06 2.02 36.83
CA GLY A 10 3.96 1.59 35.74
C GLY A 10 3.40 1.77 34.32
N LYS A 11 2.23 2.40 34.15
CA LYS A 11 1.55 2.55 32.85
C LYS A 11 1.23 4.01 32.58
N ASP A 12 1.85 4.56 31.54
CA ASP A 12 1.50 5.85 30.97
C ASP A 12 0.41 5.65 29.90
N PHE A 13 -0.77 6.22 30.15
CA PHE A 13 -1.92 6.18 29.24
C PHE A 13 -2.04 7.45 28.38
N GLY A 14 -1.12 8.40 28.51
CA GLY A 14 -1.12 9.63 27.72
C GLY A 14 -2.33 10.54 28.01
N LEU A 15 -2.83 10.57 29.25
CA LEU A 15 -4.07 11.29 29.63
C LEU A 15 -4.06 12.79 29.29
N ALA A 16 -2.88 13.39 29.12
CA ALA A 16 -2.71 14.79 28.71
C ALA A 16 -2.76 15.00 27.19
N GLN A 17 -2.80 13.93 26.39
CA GLN A 17 -2.79 13.99 24.92
C GLN A 17 -4.06 13.36 24.35
N SER A 18 -4.89 14.18 23.71
CA SER A 18 -6.05 13.71 22.96
C SER A 18 -5.64 12.89 21.74
N GLN A 19 -6.32 11.78 21.50
CA GLN A 19 -6.17 11.00 20.27
C GLN A 19 -6.61 11.83 19.06
N THR A 20 -5.85 11.76 17.98
CA THR A 20 -6.16 12.44 16.71
C THR A 20 -6.24 11.44 15.56
N ASN A 21 -7.10 11.72 14.59
CA ASN A 21 -7.19 10.94 13.36
C ASN A 21 -6.32 11.56 12.28
N ARG A 22 -5.67 10.72 11.48
CA ARG A 22 -4.96 11.16 10.28
C ARG A 22 -5.84 10.95 9.07
N ALA A 23 -6.05 12.00 8.29
CA ALA A 23 -6.77 11.91 7.02
C ALA A 23 -5.98 11.03 6.03
N PHE A 24 -6.68 10.27 5.21
CA PHE A 24 -6.06 9.52 4.12
C PHE A 24 -5.56 10.50 3.05
N TYR A 25 -4.32 10.32 2.61
CA TYR A 25 -3.59 11.30 1.80
C TYR A 25 -4.03 11.33 0.33
N LEU A 26 -4.63 10.26 -0.16
CA LEU A 26 -4.91 10.10 -1.59
C LEU A 26 -6.18 10.85 -2.00
N LYS A 27 -6.06 11.64 -3.07
CA LYS A 27 -7.15 12.47 -3.61
C LYS A 27 -8.41 11.64 -3.88
N GLY A 28 -9.55 12.09 -3.33
CA GLY A 28 -10.86 11.47 -3.55
C GLY A 28 -11.08 10.15 -2.80
N ALA A 29 -10.11 9.69 -2.01
CA ALA A 29 -10.18 8.41 -1.29
C ALA A 29 -10.38 8.55 0.23
N GLY A 30 -10.63 9.76 0.73
CA GLY A 30 -10.72 10.06 2.16
C GLY A 30 -11.92 9.47 2.91
N ALA A 31 -12.93 8.97 2.19
CA ALA A 31 -14.16 8.40 2.74
C ALA A 31 -14.34 6.91 2.40
N LEU A 32 -13.29 6.25 1.93
CA LEU A 32 -13.30 4.81 1.65
C LEU A 32 -13.04 4.02 2.93
N ASP A 33 -13.48 2.76 2.97
CA ASP A 33 -13.17 1.87 4.09
C ASP A 33 -11.66 1.60 4.20
N LEU A 34 -11.24 1.14 5.39
CA LEU A 34 -9.83 0.88 5.68
C LEU A 34 -9.20 -0.15 4.74
N GLY A 35 -9.95 -1.16 4.31
CA GLY A 35 -9.48 -2.19 3.38
C GLY A 35 -9.23 -1.63 1.98
N MET A 36 -10.05 -0.71 1.51
CA MET A 36 -9.85 -0.02 0.24
C MET A 36 -8.71 1.00 0.32
N GLN A 37 -8.62 1.77 1.41
CA GLN A 37 -7.49 2.68 1.65
C GLN A 37 -6.16 1.92 1.71
N SER A 38 -6.12 0.75 2.36
CA SER A 38 -4.93 -0.10 2.42
C SER A 38 -4.49 -0.60 1.04
N ARG A 39 -5.43 -1.05 0.20
CA ARG A 39 -5.12 -1.46 -1.19
C ARG A 39 -4.59 -0.29 -2.02
N LEU A 40 -5.20 0.88 -1.91
CA LEU A 40 -4.74 2.09 -2.59
C LEU A 40 -3.35 2.52 -2.12
N ALA A 41 -3.02 2.32 -0.85
CA ALA A 41 -1.70 2.64 -0.31
C ALA A 41 -0.57 1.71 -0.81
N ASN A 42 -0.91 0.51 -1.26
CA ASN A 42 0.02 -0.37 -1.99
C ASN A 42 0.21 0.06 -3.45
N ILE A 43 -0.73 0.84 -4.01
CA ILE A 43 -0.63 1.32 -5.40
C ILE A 43 0.07 2.67 -5.45
N PHE A 44 -0.37 3.63 -4.65
CA PHE A 44 0.13 4.99 -4.64
C PHE A 44 1.01 5.20 -3.41
N ASN A 45 2.28 5.53 -3.62
CA ASN A 45 3.24 5.73 -2.54
C ASN A 45 2.73 6.80 -1.54
N PRO A 46 2.61 6.49 -0.23
CA PRO A 46 2.07 7.42 0.76
C PRO A 46 2.83 8.73 0.94
N LYS A 47 4.12 8.77 0.56
CA LYS A 47 4.95 9.97 0.65
C LYS A 47 4.76 10.90 -0.53
N THR A 48 4.54 10.35 -1.73
CA THR A 48 4.51 11.14 -2.98
C THR A 48 3.10 11.26 -3.58
N GLY A 49 2.18 10.37 -3.19
CA GLY A 49 0.84 10.25 -3.79
C GLY A 49 0.84 9.74 -5.24
N LYS A 50 1.95 9.16 -5.71
CA LYS A 50 2.16 8.75 -7.12
C LYS A 50 2.53 7.26 -7.23
N THR A 51 2.50 6.73 -8.45
CA THR A 51 2.83 5.34 -8.78
C THR A 51 3.53 5.26 -10.13
N ILE A 52 4.46 4.32 -10.29
CA ILE A 52 4.99 3.85 -11.56
C ILE A 52 4.42 2.45 -11.81
N MET A 53 3.44 2.36 -12.68
CA MET A 53 2.76 1.10 -13.02
C MET A 53 3.26 0.55 -14.35
N LEU A 54 3.66 -0.72 -14.35
CA LEU A 54 4.04 -1.45 -15.55
C LEU A 54 2.85 -2.27 -16.06
N ALA A 55 2.36 -1.91 -17.25
CA ALA A 55 1.25 -2.60 -17.90
C ALA A 55 1.75 -3.53 -19.02
N PHE A 56 1.36 -4.80 -18.95
CA PHE A 56 1.70 -5.82 -19.95
C PHE A 56 0.50 -6.72 -20.27
N ASP A 57 -0.70 -6.17 -20.20
CA ASP A 57 -1.98 -6.81 -20.46
C ASP A 57 -2.45 -6.75 -21.92
N HIS A 58 -1.65 -6.12 -22.81
CA HIS A 58 -1.92 -5.96 -24.24
C HIS A 58 -2.35 -7.26 -24.95
N GLY A 59 -1.79 -8.40 -24.53
CA GLY A 59 -2.06 -9.69 -25.14
C GLY A 59 -3.49 -10.20 -24.96
N TYR A 60 -4.30 -9.57 -24.11
CA TYR A 60 -5.71 -9.93 -23.93
C TYR A 60 -6.52 -9.88 -25.23
N PHE A 61 -6.23 -8.91 -26.10
CA PHE A 61 -6.92 -8.79 -27.38
C PHE A 61 -5.98 -8.89 -28.60
N GLN A 62 -4.68 -8.64 -28.41
CA GLN A 62 -3.70 -8.63 -29.50
C GLN A 62 -2.93 -9.95 -29.67
N GLY A 63 -3.02 -10.87 -28.71
CA GLY A 63 -2.14 -12.04 -28.66
C GLY A 63 -0.69 -11.65 -28.35
N PRO A 64 0.33 -12.36 -28.87
CA PRO A 64 1.73 -12.07 -28.57
C PRO A 64 2.23 -10.82 -29.30
N THR A 65 1.94 -9.64 -28.73
CA THR A 65 2.45 -8.35 -29.20
C THR A 65 3.97 -8.28 -29.04
N THR A 66 4.62 -7.53 -29.93
CA THR A 66 6.07 -7.31 -29.92
C THR A 66 6.59 -6.91 -28.53
N GLY A 67 7.56 -7.67 -28.02
CA GLY A 67 8.18 -7.48 -26.70
C GLY A 67 7.48 -8.18 -25.54
N LEU A 68 6.28 -8.75 -25.75
CA LEU A 68 5.49 -9.48 -24.75
C LEU A 68 5.34 -10.98 -25.07
N GLU A 69 6.11 -11.50 -26.03
CA GLU A 69 6.07 -12.90 -26.44
C GLU A 69 6.53 -13.85 -25.33
N ARG A 70 7.48 -13.39 -24.50
CA ARG A 70 8.07 -14.12 -23.38
C ARG A 70 8.14 -13.25 -22.12
N ILE A 71 6.99 -13.04 -21.48
CA ILE A 71 6.87 -12.26 -20.23
C ILE A 71 7.85 -12.77 -19.16
N ASP A 72 8.00 -14.10 -19.08
CA ASP A 72 8.89 -14.78 -18.14
C ASP A 72 10.38 -14.38 -18.30
N LEU A 73 10.80 -13.99 -19.51
CA LEU A 73 12.17 -13.59 -19.80
C LEU A 73 12.34 -12.07 -19.90
N HIS A 74 11.44 -11.38 -20.59
CA HIS A 74 11.61 -9.96 -20.93
C HIS A 74 11.01 -9.01 -19.89
N ILE A 75 9.95 -9.42 -19.19
CA ILE A 75 9.18 -8.54 -18.31
C ILE A 75 9.52 -8.78 -16.84
N VAL A 76 9.74 -10.03 -16.42
CA VAL A 76 10.14 -10.36 -15.03
C VAL A 76 11.34 -9.53 -14.53
N PRO A 77 12.41 -9.30 -15.31
CA PRO A 77 13.52 -8.46 -14.84
C PRO A 77 13.14 -7.00 -14.55
N LEU A 78 12.04 -6.49 -15.14
CA LEU A 78 11.58 -5.12 -14.95
C LEU A 78 10.82 -4.93 -13.62
N PHE A 79 10.43 -6.01 -12.96
CA PHE A 79 9.63 -5.98 -11.75
C PHE A 79 10.27 -5.17 -10.61
N ALA A 80 11.59 -5.28 -10.45
CA ALA A 80 12.29 -4.53 -9.41
C ALA A 80 12.26 -2.99 -9.58
N TYR A 81 11.85 -2.48 -10.73
CA TYR A 81 11.91 -1.05 -11.08
C TYR A 81 10.55 -0.35 -11.07
N THR A 82 9.49 -1.05 -10.68
CA THR A 82 8.11 -0.57 -10.76
C THR A 82 7.38 -0.79 -9.45
N ASP A 83 6.41 0.06 -9.16
CA ASP A 83 5.65 -0.03 -7.91
C ASP A 83 4.58 -1.14 -7.99
N VAL A 84 3.91 -1.28 -9.14
CA VAL A 84 2.77 -2.18 -9.34
C VAL A 84 2.71 -2.68 -10.79
N TYR A 85 2.08 -3.85 -11.00
CA TYR A 85 1.82 -4.43 -12.32
C TYR A 85 0.33 -4.44 -12.66
N ALA A 86 0.00 -4.08 -13.90
CA ALA A 86 -1.28 -4.43 -14.51
C ALA A 86 -1.10 -5.71 -15.33
N ARG A 87 -1.72 -6.80 -14.86
CA ARG A 87 -1.70 -8.12 -15.49
C ARG A 87 -3.10 -8.69 -15.54
N TYR A 88 -3.37 -9.54 -16.52
CA TYR A 88 -4.54 -10.42 -16.45
C TYR A 88 -4.35 -11.47 -15.35
N PHE A 89 -5.43 -11.68 -14.58
CA PHE A 89 -5.57 -12.85 -13.72
C PHE A 89 -6.02 -14.03 -14.58
N THR A 90 -5.18 -15.04 -14.66
CA THR A 90 -5.53 -16.43 -14.96
C THR A 90 -5.15 -17.27 -13.76
#